data_AF-A0A5U8V895-F1
#
_entry.id   AF-A0A5U8V895-F1
#
_cell.length_a   1.000
_cell.length_b   1.000
_cell.length_c   1.000
_cell.angle_alpha   90.00
_cell.angle_beta   90.00
_cell.angle_gamma   90.00
#
_symmetry.space_group_name_H-M   'P 1'
#
loop_
_entity.id
_entity.type
_entity.pdbx_description
1 polymer ?
#
loop_
_entity_poly.entity_id
_entity_poly.type
_entity_poly.pdbx_seq_one_letter_code
_entity_poly.pdbx_strand_id
1 'polypeptide(L)'
;YVHYSGNCVLLSACLHYNIHHRQDILSSKNTASPTVGLDSAIVDKIIFGHELNQSYCLNSIDEVEKEILNRYDIKRESSFIISAENYIAPIIGECRHDFNAVVICEYDKKPYVQFIDSWKTSNILPSLQEIKKHFS
;
A
#
# COMPACT_ATOMS: atom_id res chain seq x y z
N TYR A 1 9.43 16.82 -8.13
CA TYR A 1 10.19 16.83 -9.40
C TYR A 1 9.44 15.95 -10.40
N VAL A 2 9.26 16.39 -11.65
CA VAL A 2 8.39 15.71 -12.63
C VAL A 2 8.94 14.34 -13.09
N HIS A 3 10.25 14.13 -13.01
CA HIS A 3 10.93 12.93 -13.55
C HIS A 3 11.34 11.90 -12.49
N TYR A 4 10.78 11.98 -11.28
CA TYR A 4 11.11 11.07 -10.19
C TYR A 4 9.86 10.39 -9.65
N SER A 5 9.91 9.06 -9.50
CA SER A 5 8.78 8.26 -9.03
C SER A 5 8.69 8.17 -7.50
N GLY A 6 9.74 8.55 -6.77
CA GLY A 6 9.86 8.24 -5.35
C GLY A 6 9.97 6.73 -5.10
N ASN A 7 9.89 6.32 -3.83
CA ASN A 7 10.00 4.91 -3.42
C ASN A 7 8.69 4.50 -2.74
N CYS A 8 8.15 3.36 -3.15
CA CYS A 8 6.83 2.89 -2.73
C CYS A 8 6.73 2.58 -1.23
N VAL A 9 7.80 2.07 -0.60
CA VAL A 9 7.84 1.80 0.85
C VAL A 9 7.62 3.07 1.65
N LEU A 10 8.37 4.14 1.32
CA LEU A 10 8.25 5.42 2.01
C LEU A 10 6.90 6.10 1.74
N LEU A 11 6.43 6.07 0.49
CA LEU A 11 5.14 6.67 0.12
C LEU A 11 3.98 5.98 0.84
N SER A 12 3.99 4.65 0.88
CA SER A 12 2.94 3.84 1.51
C SER A 12 2.92 3.99 3.03
N ALA A 13 4.08 4.09 3.68
CA ALA A 13 4.17 4.39 5.11
C ALA A 13 3.67 5.82 5.43
N CYS A 14 4.08 6.83 4.66
CA CYS A 14 3.59 8.21 4.81
C CYS A 14 2.06 8.28 4.65
N LEU A 15 1.53 7.63 3.61
CA LEU A 15 0.08 7.61 3.37
C LEU A 15 -0.65 6.89 4.50
N HIS A 16 -0.15 5.76 4.99
CA HIS A 16 -0.75 5.04 6.10
C HIS A 16 -0.78 5.89 7.39
N TYR A 17 0.32 6.60 7.70
CA TYR A 17 0.38 7.53 8.82
C TYR A 17 -0.63 8.67 8.70
N ASN A 18 -0.74 9.28 7.51
CA ASN A 18 -1.70 10.36 7.26
C ASN A 18 -3.15 9.87 7.37
N ILE A 19 -3.45 8.68 6.84
CA ILE A 19 -4.76 8.05 7.00
C ILE A 19 -5.04 7.87 8.50
N HIS A 20 -4.12 7.29 9.26
CA HIS A 20 -4.30 7.07 10.71
C HIS A 20 -4.65 8.36 11.46
N HIS A 21 -3.97 9.46 11.16
CA HIS A 21 -4.18 10.76 11.79
C HIS A 21 -5.26 11.62 11.12
N ARG A 22 -5.85 11.16 10.02
CA ARG A 22 -6.85 11.87 9.20
C ARG A 22 -6.38 13.27 8.79
N GLN A 23 -5.09 13.40 8.50
CA GLN A 23 -4.47 14.68 8.15
C GLN A 23 -3.29 14.47 7.21
N ASP A 24 -3.09 15.42 6.29
CA ASP A 24 -1.96 15.44 5.36
C ASP A 24 -0.69 15.98 6.06
N ILE A 25 -0.04 15.13 6.85
CA ILE A 25 1.14 15.49 7.65
C ILE A 25 2.43 15.17 6.88
N LEU A 26 2.55 13.93 6.42
CA LEU A 26 3.75 13.40 5.80
C LEU A 26 3.63 13.40 4.28
N SER A 27 4.71 13.77 3.60
CA SER A 27 4.84 13.71 2.15
C SER A 27 6.29 13.42 1.77
N SER A 28 6.51 12.96 0.54
CA SER A 28 7.85 12.62 0.06
C SER A 28 8.23 13.42 -1.17
N LYS A 29 9.46 13.93 -1.16
CA LYS A 29 10.16 14.51 -2.31
C LYS A 29 11.37 13.67 -2.73
N ASN A 30 11.34 12.37 -2.44
CA ASN A 30 12.45 11.45 -2.64
C ASN A 30 12.92 11.44 -4.10
N THR A 31 14.21 11.69 -4.31
CA THR A 31 14.88 11.61 -5.61
C THR A 31 15.82 10.40 -5.73
N ALA A 32 15.92 9.58 -4.68
CA ALA A 32 16.68 8.34 -4.68
C ALA A 32 15.97 7.23 -5.47
N SER A 33 16.58 6.05 -5.51
CA SER A 33 16.06 4.92 -6.28
C SER A 33 14.63 4.53 -5.86
N PRO A 34 13.74 4.23 -6.82
CA PRO A 34 12.39 3.74 -6.53
C PRO A 34 12.36 2.33 -5.95
N THR A 35 13.41 1.53 -6.17
CA THR A 35 13.40 0.08 -5.90
C THR A 35 14.39 -0.38 -4.84
N VAL A 36 15.45 0.38 -4.57
CA VAL A 36 16.54 -0.04 -3.66
C VAL A 36 16.89 1.05 -2.66
N GLY A 37 17.46 0.62 -1.52
CA GLY A 37 18.03 1.52 -0.52
C GLY A 37 17.07 1.99 0.57
N LEU A 38 15.82 1.53 0.57
CA LEU A 38 14.85 1.78 1.64
C LEU A 38 14.23 0.45 2.09
N ASP A 39 14.58 0.05 3.31
CA ASP A 39 14.06 -1.14 3.99
C ASP A 39 12.80 -0.77 4.77
N SER A 40 11.72 -1.54 4.60
CA SER A 40 10.44 -1.33 5.28
C SER A 40 10.60 -1.37 6.80
N ALA A 41 11.44 -2.25 7.37
CA ALA A 41 11.65 -2.31 8.81
C ALA A 41 12.30 -1.04 9.38
N ILE A 42 13.15 -0.37 8.59
CA ILE A 42 13.76 0.91 8.97
C ILE A 42 12.75 2.05 8.80
N VAL A 43 12.02 2.08 7.69
CA VAL A 43 10.97 3.07 7.43
C VAL A 43 9.91 3.01 8.53
N ASP A 44 9.48 1.82 8.92
CA ASP A 44 8.49 1.63 9.99
C ASP A 44 8.99 2.17 11.33
N LYS A 45 10.24 1.86 11.71
CA LYS A 45 10.84 2.37 12.95
C LYS A 45 10.93 3.90 12.97
N ILE A 46 11.16 4.53 11.81
CA ILE A 46 11.23 6.00 11.70
C ILE A 46 9.83 6.64 11.75
N ILE A 47 8.85 6.08 11.04
CA ILE A 47 7.53 6.67 10.86
C ILE A 47 6.57 6.32 12.02
N PHE A 48 6.60 5.08 12.48
CA PHE A 48 5.70 4.53 13.50
C PHE A 48 6.37 4.29 14.85
N GLY A 49 7.71 4.45 14.94
CA GLY A 49 8.48 4.23 16.17
C GLY A 49 8.78 2.75 16.48
N HIS A 50 8.27 1.82 15.68
CA HIS A 50 8.47 0.38 15.80
C HIS A 50 8.20 -0.29 14.46
N GLU A 51 8.65 -1.55 14.31
CA GLU A 51 8.35 -2.38 13.14
C GLU A 51 6.90 -2.87 13.23
N LEU A 52 6.14 -2.75 12.14
CA LEU A 52 4.75 -3.17 12.12
C LEU A 52 4.65 -4.70 12.07
N ASN A 53 3.71 -5.27 12.82
CA ASN A 53 3.45 -6.70 12.77
C ASN A 53 2.83 -7.08 11.41
N GLN A 54 3.46 -8.05 10.73
CA GLN A 54 2.97 -8.57 9.46
C GLN A 54 1.95 -9.70 9.65
N SER A 55 1.12 -9.92 8.62
CA SER A 55 0.29 -11.13 8.53
C SER A 55 1.14 -12.34 8.12
N TYR A 56 0.52 -13.52 8.11
CA TYR A 56 1.02 -14.62 7.29
C TYR A 56 1.01 -14.24 5.81
N CYS A 57 1.82 -14.94 5.01
CA CYS A 57 1.83 -14.77 3.56
C CYS A 57 0.46 -15.15 2.97
N LEU A 58 0.00 -14.34 2.03
CA LEU A 58 -1.21 -14.55 1.25
C LEU A 58 -0.80 -14.75 -0.22
N ASN A 59 -1.48 -15.64 -0.94
CA ASN A 59 -1.04 -16.11 -2.26
C ASN A 59 -1.63 -15.30 -3.41
N SER A 60 -2.65 -14.48 -3.16
CA SER A 60 -3.28 -13.66 -4.19
C SER A 60 -3.84 -12.36 -3.62
N ILE A 61 -4.01 -11.37 -4.49
CA ILE A 61 -4.65 -10.11 -4.11
C ILE A 61 -6.14 -10.30 -3.75
N ASP A 62 -6.79 -11.34 -4.28
CA ASP A 62 -8.15 -11.73 -3.86
C ASP A 62 -8.17 -12.25 -2.41
N GLU A 63 -7.16 -13.03 -2.01
CA GLU A 63 -6.98 -13.46 -0.60
C GLU A 63 -6.68 -12.26 0.32
N VAL A 64 -5.89 -11.29 -0.16
CA VAL A 64 -5.64 -10.03 0.55
C VAL A 64 -6.93 -9.26 0.79
N GLU A 65 -7.75 -9.06 -0.24
CA GLU A 65 -9.05 -8.39 -0.10
C GLU A 65 -9.94 -9.10 0.93
N LYS A 66 -10.03 -10.44 0.84
CA LYS A 66 -10.81 -11.26 1.78
C LYS A 66 -10.33 -11.12 3.22
N GLU A 67 -9.03 -11.17 3.45
CA GLU A 67 -8.45 -11.04 4.79
C GLU A 67 -8.67 -9.65 5.37
N ILE A 68 -8.54 -8.59 4.56
CA ILE A 68 -8.84 -7.22 4.98
C ILE A 68 -10.30 -7.08 5.42
N LEU A 69 -11.25 -7.60 4.62
CA LEU A 69 -12.67 -7.56 4.97
C LEU A 69 -12.97 -8.38 6.24
N ASN A 70 -12.29 -9.52 6.44
CA ASN A 70 -12.40 -10.32 7.65
C ASN A 70 -11.92 -9.56 8.90
N ARG A 71 -10.76 -8.89 8.83
CA ARG A 71 -10.25 -8.04 9.92
C ARG A 71 -11.17 -6.86 10.22
N TYR A 72 -11.76 -6.27 9.17
CA TYR A 72 -12.73 -5.21 9.32
C TYR A 72 -14.03 -5.69 9.99
N ASP A 73 -14.50 -6.89 9.68
CA ASP A 73 -15.70 -7.45 10.29
C ASP A 73 -15.51 -7.72 11.79
N ILE A 74 -14.37 -8.31 12.16
CA ILE A 74 -14.07 -8.72 13.54
C ILE A 74 -13.68 -7.52 14.42
N LYS A 75 -12.81 -6.62 13.91
CA LYS A 75 -12.14 -5.59 14.72
C LYS A 75 -12.32 -4.17 14.22
N ARG A 76 -12.99 -3.98 13.08
CA ARG A 76 -13.08 -2.68 12.38
C ARG A 76 -11.71 -2.11 11.99
N GLU A 77 -10.68 -2.97 11.86
CA GLU A 77 -9.40 -2.57 11.27
C GLU A 77 -9.63 -2.21 9.79
N SER A 78 -9.29 -0.98 9.40
CA SER A 78 -9.76 -0.40 8.13
C SER A 78 -8.68 0.20 7.25
N SER A 79 -7.41 0.15 7.64
CA SER A 79 -6.29 0.67 6.83
C SER A 79 -5.08 -0.23 7.01
N PHE A 80 -4.42 -0.55 5.90
CA PHE A 80 -3.34 -1.52 5.83
C PHE A 80 -2.27 -1.07 4.82
N ILE A 81 -1.04 -1.51 5.05
CA ILE A 81 0.05 -1.51 4.07
C ILE A 81 0.13 -2.93 3.49
N ILE A 82 0.21 -3.03 2.17
CA ILE A 82 0.30 -4.29 1.44
C ILE A 82 1.68 -4.37 0.81
N SER A 83 2.47 -5.36 1.24
CA SER A 83 3.78 -5.64 0.67
C SER A 83 3.68 -6.82 -0.28
N ALA A 84 3.98 -6.59 -1.55
CA ALA A 84 4.00 -7.60 -2.59
C ALA A 84 5.44 -7.97 -2.97
N GLU A 85 5.71 -9.25 -3.22
CA GLU A 85 7.05 -9.72 -3.60
C GLU A 85 7.33 -9.60 -5.11
N ASN A 86 6.35 -9.93 -5.95
CA ASN A 86 6.50 -10.04 -7.41
C ASN A 86 5.52 -9.12 -8.16
N TYR A 87 5.50 -7.83 -7.81
CA TYR A 87 4.73 -6.83 -8.55
C TYR A 87 5.44 -6.50 -9.86
N ILE A 88 4.72 -6.50 -10.98
CA ILE A 88 5.25 -6.19 -12.31
C ILE A 88 5.25 -4.67 -12.52
N ALA A 89 6.40 -4.06 -12.25
CA ALA A 89 6.65 -2.65 -12.52
C ALA A 89 7.17 -2.43 -13.96
N PRO A 90 6.88 -1.27 -14.58
CA PRO A 90 7.36 -0.98 -15.92
C PRO A 90 8.89 -1.07 -16.03
N ILE A 91 9.37 -1.65 -17.13
CA ILE A 91 10.80 -1.82 -17.49
C ILE A 91 11.53 -2.86 -16.63
N ILE A 92 11.42 -2.80 -15.30
CA ILE A 92 12.20 -3.66 -14.39
C ILE A 92 11.60 -5.05 -14.18
N GLY A 93 10.32 -5.25 -14.51
CA GLY A 93 9.64 -6.53 -14.31
C GLY A 93 9.23 -6.75 -12.86
N GLU A 94 9.34 -8.00 -12.39
CA GLU A 94 8.96 -8.39 -11.03
C GLU A 94 9.87 -7.73 -9.99
N CYS A 95 9.25 -7.05 -9.03
CA CYS A 95 9.94 -6.43 -7.91
C CYS A 95 9.06 -6.37 -6.67
N ARG A 96 9.71 -6.15 -5.52
CA ARG A 96 9.00 -5.80 -4.28
C ARG A 96 8.29 -4.46 -4.44
N HIS A 97 7.05 -4.38 -3.99
CA HIS A 97 6.26 -3.16 -4.09
C HIS A 97 5.29 -3.04 -2.92
N ASP A 98 5.31 -1.87 -2.27
CA ASP A 98 4.39 -1.55 -1.19
C ASP A 98 3.31 -0.58 -1.69
N PHE A 99 2.06 -0.91 -1.43
CA PHE A 99 0.90 -0.03 -1.64
C PHE A 99 -0.04 -0.09 -0.44
N ASN A 100 -1.16 0.62 -0.47
CA ASN A 100 -2.10 0.68 0.64
C ASN A 100 -3.45 0.06 0.28
N ALA A 101 -4.20 -0.29 1.32
CA ALA A 101 -5.60 -0.67 1.21
C ALA A 101 -6.40 -0.03 2.34
N VAL A 102 -7.60 0.47 2.02
CA VAL A 102 -8.52 1.08 2.98
C VAL A 102 -9.91 0.51 2.77
N VAL A 103 -10.59 0.14 3.85
CA VAL A 103 -12.00 -0.24 3.80
C VAL A 103 -12.85 1.02 3.79
N ILE A 104 -13.67 1.18 2.74
CA ILE A 104 -14.57 2.31 2.56
C ILE A 104 -16.00 1.85 2.86
N CYS A 105 -16.71 2.63 3.67
CA CYS A 105 -18.12 2.42 4.01
C CYS A 105 -18.94 3.60 3.52
N GLU A 106 -19.59 3.44 2.37
CA GLU A 106 -20.53 4.43 1.85
C GLU A 106 -21.93 4.21 2.44
N TYR A 107 -22.76 5.26 2.42
CA TYR A 107 -24.14 5.16 2.87
C TYR A 107 -24.92 4.10 2.06
N ASP A 108 -25.58 3.18 2.77
CA ASP A 108 -26.38 2.08 2.21
C ASP A 108 -25.63 1.12 1.27
N LYS A 109 -24.29 1.04 1.39
CA LYS A 109 -23.48 0.05 0.66
C LYS A 109 -22.73 -0.86 1.61
N LYS A 110 -22.45 -2.07 1.11
CA LYS A 110 -21.53 -2.98 1.79
C LYS A 110 -20.12 -2.35 1.82
N PRO A 111 -19.38 -2.49 2.94
CA PRO A 111 -17.97 -2.13 2.99
C PRO A 111 -17.20 -2.83 1.86
N TYR A 112 -16.29 -2.10 1.22
CA TYR A 112 -15.42 -2.65 0.19
C TYR A 112 -13.98 -2.16 0.40
N VAL A 113 -13.03 -2.90 -0.18
CA VAL A 113 -11.61 -2.54 -0.12
C VAL A 113 -11.27 -1.65 -1.29
N GLN A 114 -10.75 -0.46 -1.01
CA GLN A 114 -10.10 0.39 -2.01
C GLN A 114 -8.59 0.19 -1.89
N PHE A 115 -7.97 -0.37 -2.92
CA PHE A 115 -6.52 -0.36 -3.06
C PHE A 115 -6.06 1.04 -3.48
N ILE A 116 -4.92 1.47 -2.95
CA ILE A 116 -4.34 2.79 -3.20
C ILE A 116 -2.86 2.63 -3.48
N ASP A 117 -2.43 2.94 -4.69
CA ASP A 117 -1.03 2.93 -5.09
C ASP A 117 -0.59 4.37 -5.40
N SER A 118 -0.08 5.04 -4.36
CA SER A 118 0.39 6.42 -4.46
C SER A 118 1.66 6.57 -5.31
N TRP A 119 2.40 5.48 -5.54
CA TRP A 119 3.55 5.45 -6.44
C TRP A 119 3.10 5.36 -7.92
N LYS A 120 2.02 4.62 -8.19
CA LYS A 120 1.46 4.44 -9.54
C LYS A 120 0.52 5.58 -9.93
N THR A 121 1.07 6.76 -10.17
CA THR A 121 0.29 7.98 -10.49
C THR A 121 -0.61 7.87 -11.73
N SER A 122 -0.36 6.93 -12.63
CA SER A 122 -1.23 6.65 -13.79
C SER A 122 -2.59 6.07 -13.40
N ASN A 123 -2.67 5.39 -12.26
CA ASN A 123 -3.92 4.85 -11.70
C ASN A 123 -3.75 4.66 -10.18
N ILE A 124 -3.97 5.72 -9.41
CA ILE A 124 -3.71 5.74 -7.96
C ILE A 124 -4.73 4.90 -7.19
N LEU A 125 -5.96 4.78 -7.69
CA LEU A 125 -7.06 4.07 -7.03
C LEU A 125 -7.51 2.89 -7.91
N PRO A 126 -6.64 1.89 -8.14
CA PRO A 126 -6.97 0.79 -9.03
C PRO A 126 -8.11 -0.05 -8.45
N SER A 127 -8.98 -0.52 -9.34
CA SER A 127 -9.89 -1.62 -9.03
C SER A 127 -9.11 -2.93 -8.80
N LEU A 128 -9.75 -3.91 -8.16
CA LEU A 128 -9.18 -5.25 -7.98
C LEU A 128 -8.70 -5.86 -9.32
N GLN A 129 -9.49 -5.71 -10.39
CA GLN A 129 -9.13 -6.24 -11.71
C GLN A 129 -7.93 -5.54 -12.33
N GLU A 130 -7.74 -4.24 -12.07
CA GLU A 130 -6.61 -3.48 -12.59
C GLU A 130 -5.33 -3.81 -11.83
N ILE A 131 -5.37 -3.88 -10.49
CA ILE A 131 -4.18 -4.21 -9.71
C ILE A 131 -3.72 -5.65 -9.98
N LYS A 132 -4.65 -6.58 -10.25
CA LYS A 132 -4.34 -7.96 -10.66
C LYS A 132 -3.48 -8.07 -11.91
N LYS A 133 -3.54 -7.08 -12.82
CA LYS A 133 -2.72 -7.08 -14.06
C LYS A 133 -1.22 -6.93 -13.77
N HIS A 134 -0.86 -6.56 -12.55
CA HIS A 134 0.53 -6.42 -12.11
C HIS A 134 1.06 -7.68 -11.42
N PHE A 135 0.33 -8.78 -11.44
CA PHE A 135 0.72 -10.06 -10.84
C PHE A 135 0.51 -11.20 -11.82
N SER A 136 1.37 -12.21 -11.74
CA SER A 136 1.31 -13.46 -12.52
C SER A 136 0.47 -14.54 -11.84
#